data_AF-A0A2A9KMY1-F1
#
_entry.id   AF-A0A2A9KMY1-F1
#
_cell.length_a   1.000
_cell.length_b   1.000
_cell.length_c   1.000
_cell.angle_alpha   90.00
_cell.angle_beta   90.00
_cell.angle_gamma   90.00
#
_symmetry.space_group_name_H-M   'P 1'
#
loop_
_entity.id
_entity.type
_entity.pdbx_description
1 polymer ?
#
loop_
_entity_poly.entity_id
_entity_poly.type
_entity_poly.pdbx_seq_one_letter_code
_entity_poly.pdbx_strand_id
1 'polypeptide(L)'
;MSRSYNVRCSREKCKLRYVFAKHPDDYKTPRKCVGCKGTKFRIIPNMAVDRGKHTLCTCGGYQWGNNYTASRPPHRMGSPACWYRADGSQRLPGDADFVGNFIQDSEVLETTS
;
A
#
# COMPACT_ATOMS: atom_id res chain seq x y z
N MET A 1 24.19 15.50 4.17
CA MET A 1 23.03 14.80 3.57
C MET A 1 22.21 15.79 2.76
N SER A 2 22.09 15.62 1.44
CA SER A 2 21.23 16.47 0.61
C SER A 2 19.76 16.29 1.03
N ARG A 3 19.09 17.38 1.39
CA ARG A 3 17.70 17.34 1.86
C ARG A 3 16.79 17.03 0.68
N SER A 4 16.11 15.89 0.69
CA SER A 4 15.11 15.52 -0.31
C SER A 4 13.69 15.90 0.15
N TYR A 5 12.87 16.39 -0.76
CA TYR A 5 11.50 16.84 -0.50
C TYR A 5 10.52 15.85 -1.13
N ASN A 6 9.72 15.19 -0.29
CA ASN A 6 8.60 14.39 -0.76
C ASN A 6 7.46 15.31 -1.15
N VAL A 7 6.92 15.15 -2.36
CA VAL A 7 5.91 16.06 -2.90
C VAL A 7 4.80 15.31 -3.61
N ARG A 8 3.62 15.91 -3.66
CA ARG A 8 2.44 15.44 -4.40
C ARG A 8 1.94 16.52 -5.31
N CYS A 9 1.49 16.17 -6.50
CA CYS A 9 0.78 17.10 -7.37
C CYS A 9 -0.43 17.68 -6.61
N SER A 10 -0.57 19.02 -6.62
CA SER A 10 -1.64 19.71 -5.91
C SER A 10 -3.03 19.47 -6.52
N ARG A 11 -3.10 18.95 -7.75
CA ARG A 11 -4.36 18.64 -8.41
C ARG A 11 -4.98 17.39 -7.79
N GLU A 12 -6.14 17.56 -7.17
CA GLU A 12 -6.84 16.49 -6.44
C GLU A 12 -7.14 15.24 -7.27
N LYS A 13 -7.44 15.39 -8.57
CA LYS A 13 -7.65 14.25 -9.48
C LYS A 13 -6.36 13.50 -9.86
N CYS A 14 -5.19 14.10 -9.69
CA CYS A 14 -3.91 13.51 -10.12
C CYS A 14 -3.17 12.86 -8.95
N LYS A 15 -2.91 13.61 -7.86
CA LYS A 15 -2.23 13.12 -6.65
C LYS A 15 -0.93 12.31 -6.88
N LEU A 16 -0.31 12.40 -8.06
CA LEU A 16 0.97 11.75 -8.36
C LEU A 16 2.06 12.29 -7.42
N ARG A 17 2.94 11.39 -6.99
CA ARG A 17 3.97 11.66 -5.98
C ARG A 17 5.36 11.63 -6.61
N TYR A 18 6.24 12.48 -6.10
CA TYR A 18 7.62 12.62 -6.56
C TYR A 18 8.54 12.90 -5.37
N VAL A 19 9.84 12.76 -5.60
CA VAL A 19 10.88 13.20 -4.67
C VAL A 19 11.73 14.25 -5.38
N PHE A 20 11.77 15.46 -4.84
CA PHE A 20 12.55 16.57 -5.39
C PHE A 20 13.84 16.77 -4.57
N ALA A 21 14.90 17.23 -5.23
CA ALA A 21 16.18 17.53 -4.60
C ALA A 21 16.21 18.92 -3.93
N LYS A 22 15.23 19.77 -4.22
CA LYS A 22 15.04 21.13 -3.68
C LYS A 22 13.56 21.36 -3.39
N HIS A 23 13.23 22.45 -2.69
CA HIS A 23 11.84 22.87 -2.55
C HIS A 23 11.22 23.09 -3.94
N PRO A 24 9.94 22.73 -4.18
CA PRO A 24 9.29 22.93 -5.48
C PRO A 24 9.41 24.35 -6.03
N ASP A 25 9.35 25.34 -5.14
CA ASP A 25 9.40 26.76 -5.48
C ASP A 25 10.82 27.29 -5.75
N ASP A 26 11.87 26.54 -5.36
CA ASP A 26 13.28 26.92 -5.57
C ASP A 26 13.78 26.59 -6.98
N TYR A 27 12.98 25.88 -7.78
CA TYR A 27 13.36 25.52 -9.13
C TYR A 27 13.18 26.71 -10.08
N LYS A 28 14.28 27.19 -10.69
CA LYS A 28 14.26 28.24 -11.73
C LYS A 28 13.24 27.96 -12.83
N THR A 29 13.15 26.69 -13.25
CA THR A 29 12.12 26.21 -14.17
C THR A 29 11.17 25.30 -13.39
N PRO A 30 9.89 25.68 -13.24
CA PRO A 30 8.92 24.87 -12.52
C PRO A 30 8.85 23.46 -13.09
N ARG A 31 8.97 22.45 -12.23
CA ARG A 31 8.71 21.07 -12.62
C ARG A 31 7.26 20.93 -13.07
N LYS A 32 7.01 20.06 -14.06
CA LYS A 32 5.66 19.72 -14.50
C LYS A 32 5.33 18.31 -14.07
N CYS A 33 4.11 18.10 -13.57
CA CYS A 33 3.60 16.78 -13.25
C CYS A 33 3.44 15.96 -14.54
N VAL A 34 3.95 14.73 -14.58
CA VAL A 34 3.88 13.86 -15.77
C VAL A 34 2.43 13.52 -16.11
N GLY A 35 1.57 13.29 -15.11
CA GLY A 35 0.18 12.89 -15.35
C GLY A 35 -0.74 14.02 -15.79
N CYS A 36 -0.63 15.22 -15.19
CA CYS A 36 -1.60 16.30 -15.43
C CYS A 36 -1.00 17.61 -15.94
N LYS A 37 0.32 17.64 -16.18
CA LYS A 37 1.11 18.80 -16.63
C LYS A 37 1.07 20.03 -15.71
N GLY A 38 0.42 19.93 -14.55
CA GLY A 38 0.38 21.00 -13.54
C GLY A 38 1.75 21.26 -12.91
N THR A 39 1.98 22.50 -12.50
CA THR A 39 3.26 22.97 -11.92
C THR A 39 3.22 23.13 -10.40
N LYS A 40 2.02 23.06 -9.80
CA LYS A 40 1.85 23.17 -8.34
C LYS A 40 2.01 21.81 -7.67
N PHE A 41 2.88 21.77 -6.67
CA PHE A 41 3.10 20.60 -5.81
C PHE A 41 2.92 20.98 -4.35
N ARG A 42 2.36 20.06 -3.55
CA ARG A 42 2.31 20.15 -2.09
C ARG A 42 3.42 19.31 -1.51
N ILE A 43 4.12 19.83 -0.51
CA ILE A 43 5.10 19.06 0.25
C ILE A 43 4.36 18.12 1.17
N ILE A 44 4.83 16.88 1.22
CA ILE A 44 4.39 15.87 2.15
C ILE A 44 5.43 15.79 3.27
N PRO A 45 5.13 16.34 4.47
CA PRO A 45 6.08 16.31 5.59
C PRO A 45 6.31 14.88 6.10
N ASN A 46 5.29 14.02 6.06
CA ASN A 46 5.41 12.62 6.42
C ASN A 46 4.72 11.73 5.38
N MET A 47 5.53 11.07 4.54
CA MET A 47 5.04 10.19 3.48
C MET A 47 4.25 8.99 4.00
N ALA A 48 4.62 8.44 5.16
CA ALA A 48 3.93 7.29 5.72
C ALA A 48 2.50 7.68 6.16
N VAL A 49 2.34 8.87 6.73
CA VAL A 49 1.04 9.39 7.15
C VAL A 49 0.18 9.80 5.94
N ASP A 50 0.72 10.50 4.94
CA ASP A 50 -0.05 10.85 3.71
C ASP A 50 -0.47 9.61 2.91
N ARG A 51 0.29 8.52 3.00
CA ARG A 51 -0.09 7.22 2.45
C ARG A 51 -1.15 6.49 3.29
N GLY A 52 -1.60 7.08 4.40
CA GLY A 52 -2.66 6.54 5.26
C GLY A 52 -2.16 5.63 6.37
N LYS A 53 -0.98 5.90 6.95
CA LYS A 53 -0.33 5.08 8.00
C LYS A 53 -0.43 3.58 7.68
N HIS A 54 0.48 3.08 6.85
CA HIS A 54 0.67 1.64 6.69
C HIS A 54 1.23 1.06 7.98
N THR A 55 0.36 0.77 8.94
CA THR A 55 0.71 0.07 10.17
C THR A 55 1.23 -1.31 9.78
N LEU A 56 2.39 -1.68 10.33
CA LEU A 56 2.90 -3.02 10.21
C LEU A 56 1.86 -3.98 10.82
N CYS A 57 1.41 -4.95 10.04
CA CYS A 57 0.45 -5.96 10.45
C CYS A 57 1.15 -7.31 10.46
N THR A 58 0.89 -8.12 11.49
CA THR A 58 1.43 -9.47 11.67
C THR A 58 0.34 -10.54 11.53
N CYS A 59 -0.82 -10.18 10.96
CA CYS A 59 -1.94 -11.11 10.79
C CYS A 59 -1.65 -12.24 9.79
N GLY A 60 -2.50 -13.27 9.77
CA GLY A 60 -2.37 -14.43 8.88
C GLY A 60 -2.73 -14.16 7.41
N GLY A 61 -3.09 -12.94 7.03
CA GLY A 61 -3.63 -12.62 5.71
C GLY A 61 -2.76 -12.96 4.50
N TYR A 62 -1.45 -13.12 4.70
CA TYR A 62 -0.55 -13.61 3.67
C TYR A 62 -0.27 -15.11 3.86
N GLN A 63 -1.19 -15.98 3.43
CA GLN A 63 -0.91 -17.42 3.28
C GLN A 63 -0.31 -17.73 1.90
N TRP A 64 0.71 -16.97 1.48
CA TRP A 64 1.45 -17.28 0.25
C TRP A 64 2.58 -18.26 0.61
N GLY A 65 2.22 -19.52 0.88
CA GLY A 65 3.19 -20.58 1.17
C GLY A 65 2.60 -21.83 1.85
N ASN A 66 3.30 -22.96 1.72
CA ASN A 66 3.08 -24.23 2.43
C ASN A 66 3.79 -24.24 3.81
N ASN A 67 3.71 -25.33 4.60
CA ASN A 67 4.34 -25.44 5.93
C ASN A 67 5.85 -25.14 5.99
N TYR A 68 6.54 -25.07 4.85
CA TYR A 68 7.97 -24.72 4.73
C TYR A 68 8.22 -23.33 4.12
N THR A 69 7.20 -22.68 3.56
CA THR A 69 7.25 -21.35 2.91
C THR A 69 6.24 -20.36 3.48
N ALA A 70 5.41 -20.78 4.44
CA ALA A 70 4.47 -20.00 5.23
C ALA A 70 5.24 -18.99 6.08
N SER A 71 5.76 -17.99 5.39
CA SER A 71 6.12 -16.76 6.02
C SER A 71 4.80 -16.23 6.62
N ARG A 72 4.75 -15.98 7.92
CA ARG A 72 3.87 -14.94 8.46
C ARG A 72 4.66 -13.63 8.41
N PRO A 73 5.07 -13.12 7.22
CA PRO A 73 5.96 -11.98 7.23
C PRO A 73 5.15 -10.78 7.72
N PRO A 74 5.81 -9.85 8.42
CA PRO A 74 5.20 -8.56 8.68
C PRO A 74 4.82 -7.94 7.33
N HIS A 75 3.53 -7.68 7.15
CA HIS A 75 2.97 -7.11 5.93
C HIS A 75 2.26 -5.80 6.26
N ARG A 76 1.75 -5.12 5.24
CA ARG A 76 1.09 -3.82 5.43
C ARG A 76 -0.39 -4.01 5.70
N MET A 77 -0.91 -3.38 6.75
CA MET A 77 -2.35 -3.29 7.01
C MET A 77 -3.05 -2.64 5.79
N GLY A 78 -4.19 -3.19 5.38
CA GLY A 78 -4.93 -2.76 4.19
C GLY A 78 -4.41 -3.30 2.86
N SER A 79 -3.37 -4.13 2.85
CA SER A 79 -2.94 -4.83 1.64
C SER A 79 -4.06 -5.78 1.14
N PRO A 80 -4.19 -6.09 -0.16
CA PRO A 80 -5.30 -6.91 -0.69
C PRO A 80 -5.49 -8.29 -0.02
N ALA A 81 -4.41 -8.89 0.47
CA ALA A 81 -4.45 -10.16 1.20
C ALA A 81 -4.50 -9.97 2.73
N CYS A 82 -4.34 -8.75 3.27
CA CYS A 82 -4.43 -8.50 4.71
C CYS A 82 -5.85 -8.76 5.22
N TRP A 83 -5.99 -9.40 6.39
CA TRP A 83 -7.28 -9.56 7.07
C TRP A 83 -7.82 -8.26 7.66
N TYR A 84 -7.03 -7.18 7.64
CA TYR A 84 -7.45 -5.87 8.09
C TYR A 84 -7.40 -4.88 6.93
N ARG A 85 -8.44 -4.08 6.77
CA ARG A 85 -8.50 -2.92 5.87
C ARG A 85 -7.52 -1.83 6.33
N ALA A 86 -7.31 -0.83 5.47
CA ALA A 86 -6.41 0.28 5.77
C ALA A 86 -6.86 1.12 6.98
N ASP A 87 -8.14 1.08 7.32
CA ASP A 87 -8.72 1.72 8.51
C ASP A 87 -8.64 0.86 9.79
N GLY A 88 -8.11 -0.37 9.69
CA GLY A 88 -8.02 -1.32 10.80
C GLY A 88 -9.26 -2.19 11.00
N SER A 89 -10.33 -1.99 10.24
CA SER A 89 -11.50 -2.88 10.27
C SER A 89 -11.14 -4.26 9.70
N GLN A 90 -11.76 -5.31 10.22
CA GLN A 90 -11.53 -6.67 9.76
C GLN A 90 -12.23 -6.93 8.42
N ARG A 91 -11.56 -7.66 7.53
CA ARG A 91 -12.13 -8.27 6.33
C ARG A 91 -12.55 -9.70 6.62
N LEU A 92 -13.67 -10.11 6.05
CA LEU A 92 -14.17 -11.47 6.11
C LEU A 92 -13.98 -12.18 4.77
N PRO A 93 -13.82 -13.51 4.76
CA PRO A 93 -13.91 -14.29 3.53
C PRO A 93 -15.23 -13.98 2.80
N GLY A 94 -15.14 -13.60 1.53
CA GLY A 94 -16.30 -13.19 0.72
C GLY A 94 -16.49 -11.67 0.60
N ASP A 95 -15.75 -10.86 1.35
CA ASP A 95 -15.75 -9.40 1.15
C ASP A 95 -15.21 -9.05 -0.26
N ALA A 96 -15.92 -8.16 -0.97
CA ALA A 96 -15.60 -7.78 -2.34
C ALA A 96 -14.19 -7.17 -2.52
N ASP A 97 -13.60 -6.66 -1.43
CA ASP A 97 -12.27 -6.06 -1.40
C ASP A 97 -11.18 -7.00 -0.85
N PHE A 98 -11.51 -8.28 -0.60
CA PHE A 98 -10.57 -9.30 -0.13
C PHE A 98 -10.16 -10.24 -1.27
N VAL A 99 -8.87 -10.21 -1.63
CA VAL A 99 -8.32 -11.11 -2.67
C VAL A 99 -8.02 -12.46 -2.05
N GLY A 100 -9.07 -13.26 -1.86
CA GLY A 100 -8.98 -14.61 -1.34
C GLY A 100 -8.76 -15.63 -2.45
N ASN A 101 -7.51 -15.91 -2.82
CA ASN A 101 -7.19 -17.26 -3.31
C ASN A 101 -7.05 -18.15 -2.08
N PHE A 102 -8.17 -18.46 -1.44
CA PHE A 102 -8.18 -19.59 -0.52
C PHE A 102 -7.97 -20.82 -1.38
N ILE A 103 -6.84 -21.50 -1.22
CA ILE A 103 -6.79 -22.90 -1.57
C ILE A 103 -7.80 -23.54 -0.62
N GLN A 104 -9.01 -23.82 -1.09
CA GLN A 104 -9.85 -24.80 -0.44
C GLN A 104 -9.10 -26.10 -0.64
N ASP A 105 -8.41 -26.57 0.41
CA ASP A 105 -7.95 -27.95 0.48
C ASP A 105 -9.21 -28.83 0.57
N SER A 106 -9.91 -28.98 -0.55
CA SER A 106 -11.04 -29.88 -0.71
C SER A 106 -10.51 -31.30 -0.94
N GLU A 107 -9.67 -31.81 -0.05
CA GLU A 107 -9.22 -33.21 -0.07
C GLU A 107 -8.84 -33.67 1.34
N VAL A 108 -9.86 -33.76 2.21
CA VAL A 108 -9.90 -34.84 3.21
C VAL A 108 -11.19 -35.59 2.97
N LEU A 109 -11.23 -36.31 1.84
CA LEU A 109 -12.17 -37.41 1.65
C LEU A 109 -11.74 -38.50 2.63
N GLU A 110 -12.45 -38.56 3.75
CA GLU A 110 -12.43 -39.69 4.67
C GLU A 110 -12.69 -40.99 3.88
N THR A 111 -11.61 -41.66 3.50
CA THR A 111 -11.65 -43.09 3.18
C THR A 111 -11.29 -43.80 4.47
N THR A 112 -12.29 -43.98 5.33
CA THR A 112 -12.26 -45.06 6.32
C THR A 112 -13.11 -46.20 5.77
N SER A 113 -12.46 -47.34 5.66
CA SER A 113 -12.96 -48.63 5.16
C SER A 113 -13.96 -49.28 6.11
#